data_AF-A0A7R9C2S6-F1
#
_entry.id   AF-A0A7R9C2S6-F1
#
_cell.length_a   1.000
_cell.length_b   1.000
_cell.length_c   1.000
_cell.angle_alpha   90.00
_cell.angle_beta   90.00
_cell.angle_gamma   90.00
#
_symmetry.space_group_name_H-M   'P 1'
#
loop_
_entity.id
_entity.type
_entity.pdbx_description
1 polymer ?
#
loop_
_entity_poly.entity_id
_entity_poly.type
_entity_poly.pdbx_seq_one_letter_code
_entity_poly.pdbx_strand_id
1 'polypeptide(L)'
;MATESLHQVTDSRGAVMWLWSAHNKVNKRLAGDVSEDPRYPKVQFPPEDLCWGCMNQAKGTWDEDKVFNFLRKYYGAENIVNSNRKLTSVIVLGNDDRFELTSGSSKTQLNILAKVTVFGLIFLVNYLKYA
;
A
#
# COMPACT_ATOMS: atom_id res chain seq x y z
N MET A 1 -22.91 -11.22 -13.42
CA MET A 1 -21.44 -11.40 -13.40
C MET A 1 -21.00 -12.62 -12.58
N ALA A 2 -21.14 -12.64 -11.24
CA ALA A 2 -20.63 -13.75 -10.42
C ALA A 2 -21.26 -15.11 -10.77
N THR A 3 -22.59 -15.18 -10.78
CA THR A 3 -23.36 -16.39 -11.14
C THR A 3 -23.09 -16.88 -12.56
N GLU A 4 -22.73 -15.97 -13.48
CA GLU A 4 -22.51 -16.28 -14.90
C GLU A 4 -21.19 -17.00 -15.15
N SER A 5 -20.09 -16.62 -14.47
CA SER A 5 -18.75 -17.11 -14.86
C SER A 5 -17.75 -17.33 -13.73
N LEU A 6 -18.04 -16.95 -12.48
CA LEU A 6 -17.07 -17.13 -11.39
C LEU A 6 -16.75 -18.60 -11.12
N HIS A 7 -17.73 -19.50 -11.33
CA HIS A 7 -17.56 -20.95 -11.15
C HIS A 7 -16.55 -21.59 -12.12
N GLN A 8 -16.17 -20.88 -13.19
CA GLN A 8 -15.20 -21.34 -14.19
C GLN A 8 -13.75 -20.96 -13.82
N VAL A 9 -13.57 -20.14 -12.79
CA VAL A 9 -12.26 -19.70 -12.32
C VAL A 9 -11.64 -20.79 -11.45
N THR A 10 -10.51 -21.34 -11.89
CA THR A 10 -9.87 -22.51 -11.26
C THR A 10 -8.58 -22.19 -10.50
N ASP A 11 -7.97 -21.03 -10.75
CA ASP A 11 -6.69 -20.64 -10.14
C ASP A 11 -6.65 -19.17 -9.70
N SER A 12 -5.60 -18.81 -8.96
CA SER A 12 -5.45 -17.46 -8.40
C SER A 12 -5.26 -16.39 -9.48
N ARG A 13 -4.60 -16.71 -10.60
CA ARG A 13 -4.43 -15.76 -11.71
C ARG A 13 -5.78 -15.46 -12.35
N GLY A 14 -6.56 -16.50 -12.62
CA GLY A 14 -7.93 -16.42 -13.11
C GLY A 14 -8.81 -15.59 -12.18
N ALA A 15 -8.67 -15.72 -10.86
CA ALA A 15 -9.44 -14.92 -9.90
C ALA A 15 -9.11 -13.43 -9.99
N VAL A 16 -7.82 -13.08 -10.08
CA VAL A 16 -7.36 -11.69 -10.26
C VAL A 16 -7.91 -11.12 -11.57
N MET A 17 -7.77 -11.85 -12.68
CA MET A 17 -8.22 -11.41 -14.00
C MET A 17 -9.74 -11.34 -14.10
N TRP A 18 -10.46 -12.28 -13.50
CA TRP A 18 -11.93 -12.26 -13.45
C TRP A 18 -12.43 -11.01 -12.73
N LEU A 19 -11.90 -10.72 -11.54
CA LEU A 19 -12.32 -9.56 -10.76
C LEU A 19 -12.00 -8.25 -11.48
N TRP A 20 -10.80 -8.16 -12.07
CA TRP A 20 -10.41 -7.01 -12.90
C TRP A 20 -11.39 -6.79 -14.08
N SER A 21 -11.69 -7.85 -14.83
CA SER A 21 -12.63 -7.76 -15.97
C SER A 21 -14.06 -7.40 -15.52
N ALA A 22 -14.51 -7.94 -14.39
CA ALA A 22 -15.81 -7.63 -13.81
C ALA A 22 -15.89 -6.16 -13.35
N HIS A 23 -14.84 -5.65 -12.72
CA HIS A 23 -14.74 -4.22 -12.38
C HIS A 23 -14.79 -3.34 -13.63
N ASN A 24 -14.09 -3.70 -14.71
CA ASN A 24 -14.12 -2.94 -15.95
C ASN A 24 -15.48 -2.95 -16.65
N LYS A 25 -16.26 -4.04 -16.53
CA LYS A 25 -17.67 -4.07 -16.97
C LYS A 25 -18.52 -3.08 -16.17
N VAL A 26 -18.30 -2.97 -14.86
CA VAL A 26 -18.98 -2.00 -14.00
C VAL A 26 -18.56 -0.57 -14.35
N ASN A 27 -17.26 -0.31 -14.53
CA ASN A 27 -16.77 1.02 -14.93
C ASN A 27 -17.39 1.45 -16.27
N LYS A 28 -17.47 0.56 -17.26
CA LYS A 28 -18.12 0.86 -18.53
C LYS A 28 -19.60 1.20 -18.37
N ARG A 29 -20.32 0.49 -17.50
CA ARG A 29 -21.74 0.74 -17.23
C ARG A 29 -21.97 2.07 -16.51
N LEU A 30 -21.08 2.44 -15.59
CA LEU A 30 -21.23 3.62 -14.73
C LEU A 30 -20.58 4.89 -15.28
N ALA A 31 -19.87 4.82 -16.40
CA ALA A 31 -19.28 5.99 -17.04
C ALA A 31 -20.38 6.98 -17.46
N GLY A 32 -20.32 8.22 -16.96
CA GLY A 32 -21.33 9.25 -17.19
C GLY A 32 -22.63 9.10 -16.40
N ASP A 33 -22.70 8.17 -15.45
CA ASP A 33 -23.86 8.01 -14.58
C ASP A 33 -23.97 9.16 -13.56
N VAL A 34 -25.19 9.47 -13.09
CA VAL A 34 -25.42 10.53 -12.09
C VAL A 34 -24.72 10.29 -10.75
N SER A 35 -24.37 9.03 -10.45
CA SER A 35 -23.59 8.64 -9.27
C SER A 35 -22.07 8.77 -9.46
N GLU A 36 -21.59 9.11 -10.66
CA GLU A 36 -20.18 9.28 -10.95
C GLU A 36 -19.63 10.56 -10.29
N ASP A 37 -18.50 10.46 -9.56
CA ASP A 37 -17.79 11.63 -9.06
C ASP A 37 -17.11 12.33 -10.27
N PRO A 38 -17.42 13.60 -10.57
CA PRO A 38 -16.82 14.32 -11.70
C PRO A 38 -15.29 14.41 -11.66
N ARG A 39 -14.67 14.30 -10.48
CA ARG A 39 -13.20 14.32 -10.32
C ARG A 39 -12.56 12.96 -10.60
N TYR A 40 -13.35 11.88 -10.59
CA TYR A 40 -12.88 10.50 -10.76
C TYR A 40 -13.77 9.74 -11.75
N PRO A 41 -13.76 10.15 -13.04
CA PRO A 41 -14.55 9.49 -14.07
C PRO A 41 -14.16 8.02 -14.22
N LYS A 42 -15.15 7.16 -14.47
CA LYS A 42 -14.98 5.73 -14.67
C LYS A 42 -14.41 5.49 -16.06
N VAL A 43 -13.15 5.06 -16.09
CA VAL A 43 -12.47 4.62 -17.31
C VAL A 43 -12.22 3.12 -17.28
N GLN A 44 -11.89 2.55 -18.43
CA GLN A 44 -11.31 1.21 -18.44
C GLN A 44 -9.93 1.25 -17.79
N PHE A 45 -9.71 0.36 -16.84
CA PHE A 45 -8.51 0.30 -16.02
C PHE A 45 -7.60 -0.86 -16.46
N PRO A 46 -6.27 -0.70 -16.47
CA PRO A 46 -5.56 0.56 -16.30
C PRO A 46 -5.67 1.48 -17.53
N PRO A 47 -5.77 2.81 -17.33
CA PRO A 47 -5.51 3.78 -18.40
C PRO A 47 -4.05 3.68 -18.90
N GLU A 48 -3.81 4.23 -20.09
CA GLU A 48 -2.51 4.10 -20.78
C GLU A 48 -1.34 4.73 -20.01
N ASP A 49 -1.61 5.82 -19.29
CA ASP A 49 -0.63 6.50 -18.43
C ASP A 49 -0.15 5.63 -17.25
N LEU A 50 -0.99 4.72 -16.76
CA LEU A 50 -0.63 3.76 -15.71
C LEU A 50 0.03 2.49 -16.26
N CYS A 51 -0.39 2.03 -17.44
CA CYS A 51 0.21 0.87 -18.07
C CYS A 51 0.29 1.03 -19.59
N TRP A 52 1.44 1.53 -20.04
CA TRP A 52 1.73 1.59 -21.46
C TRP A 52 1.83 0.17 -22.05
N GLY A 53 0.97 -0.11 -23.04
CA GLY A 53 0.91 -1.40 -23.71
C GLY A 53 0.01 -2.46 -23.06
N CYS A 54 -0.68 -2.18 -21.95
CA CYS A 54 -1.73 -3.07 -21.44
C CYS A 54 -2.94 -3.14 -22.38
N MET A 55 -3.29 -2.04 -23.04
CA MET A 55 -4.34 -2.00 -24.06
C MET A 55 -3.71 -1.67 -25.41
N ASN A 56 -4.04 -2.46 -26.42
CA ASN A 56 -3.79 -2.08 -27.81
C ASN A 56 -4.88 -1.09 -28.24
N GLN A 57 -4.54 0.21 -28.29
CA GLN A 57 -5.51 1.26 -28.64
C GLN A 57 -6.07 1.12 -30.04
N ALA A 58 -5.27 0.65 -31.00
CA ALA A 58 -5.72 0.48 -32.38
C ALA A 58 -6.77 -0.63 -32.53
N LYS A 59 -6.71 -1.66 -31.66
CA LYS A 59 -7.62 -2.81 -31.70
C LYS A 59 -8.68 -2.82 -30.60
N GLY A 60 -8.53 -1.98 -29.58
CA GLY A 60 -9.37 -2.01 -28.38
C GLY A 60 -9.25 -3.30 -27.56
N THR A 61 -8.13 -4.02 -27.69
CA THR A 61 -7.91 -5.33 -27.05
C THR A 61 -6.89 -5.24 -25.92
N TRP A 62 -7.09 -6.01 -24.86
CA TRP A 62 -6.16 -6.11 -23.73
C TRP A 62 -5.08 -7.16 -23.95
N ASP A 63 -3.86 -6.83 -23.53
CA ASP A 63 -2.77 -7.79 -23.35
C ASP A 63 -2.84 -8.30 -21.91
N GLU A 64 -3.50 -9.43 -21.71
CA GLU A 64 -3.81 -9.97 -20.38
C GLU A 64 -2.56 -10.30 -19.55
N ASP A 65 -1.44 -10.65 -20.19
CA ASP A 65 -0.18 -10.89 -19.48
C ASP A 65 0.42 -9.60 -18.94
N LYS A 66 0.40 -8.52 -19.72
CA LYS A 66 0.83 -7.21 -19.24
C LYS A 66 -0.09 -6.69 -18.16
N VAL A 67 -1.41 -6.83 -18.34
CA VAL A 67 -2.41 -6.46 -17.32
C VAL A 67 -2.15 -7.23 -16.02
N PHE A 68 -2.00 -8.55 -16.07
CA PHE A 68 -1.76 -9.35 -14.87
C PHE A 68 -0.47 -8.93 -14.14
N ASN A 69 0.61 -8.72 -14.90
CA ASN A 69 1.88 -8.25 -14.33
C ASN A 69 1.77 -6.83 -13.74
N PHE A 70 0.99 -5.95 -14.36
CA PHE A 70 0.67 -4.64 -13.83
C PHE A 70 -0.11 -4.75 -12.51
N LEU A 71 -1.20 -5.53 -12.48
CA LEU A 71 -2.05 -5.69 -11.29
C LEU A 71 -1.27 -6.25 -10.10
N ARG A 72 -0.37 -7.21 -10.32
CA ARG A 72 0.48 -7.78 -9.26
C ARG A 72 1.39 -6.72 -8.63
N LYS A 73 1.96 -5.83 -9.43
CA LYS A 73 2.81 -4.72 -8.94
C LYS A 73 1.96 -3.63 -8.29
N TYR A 74 0.85 -3.27 -8.92
CA TYR A 74 -0.01 -2.16 -8.50
C TYR A 74 -0.67 -2.44 -7.14
N TYR A 75 -1.11 -3.68 -6.91
CA TYR A 75 -1.66 -4.14 -5.63
C TYR A 75 -0.62 -4.87 -4.76
N GLY A 76 0.66 -4.83 -5.14
CA GLY A 76 1.76 -5.46 -4.43
C GLY A 76 2.14 -4.72 -3.14
N ALA A 77 2.78 -5.43 -2.21
CA ALA A 77 3.21 -4.86 -0.92
C ALA A 77 4.19 -3.70 -1.09
N GLU A 78 4.99 -3.72 -2.16
CA GLU A 78 5.92 -2.68 -2.54
C GLU A 78 5.24 -1.35 -2.91
N ASN A 79 3.99 -1.38 -3.36
CA ASN A 79 3.22 -0.18 -3.74
C ASN A 79 2.36 0.36 -2.58
N ILE A 80 2.50 -0.19 -1.36
CA ILE A 80 1.82 0.30 -0.17
C ILE A 80 2.61 1.47 0.43
N VAL A 81 2.01 2.66 0.39
CA VAL A 81 2.55 3.86 1.06
C VAL A 81 2.41 3.70 2.57
N ASN A 82 3.53 3.44 3.26
CA ASN A 82 3.57 3.39 4.72
C ASN A 82 3.93 4.79 5.26
N SER A 83 2.94 5.50 5.81
CA SER A 83 3.11 6.83 6.41
C SER A 83 4.06 6.87 7.62
N ASN A 84 4.38 5.71 8.20
CA ASN A 84 5.34 5.59 9.32
C ASN A 84 6.79 5.35 8.85
N ARG A 85 7.03 5.20 7.55
CA ARG A 85 8.40 5.16 7.03
C ARG A 85 8.90 6.60 7.03
N LYS A 86 9.67 6.96 8.05
CA LYS A 86 10.41 8.23 8.11
C LYS A 86 11.07 8.43 6.74
N LEU A 87 10.63 9.44 5.99
CA LEU A 87 11.25 9.78 4.72
C LEU A 87 12.72 10.07 5.02
N THR A 88 13.60 9.14 4.66
CA THR A 88 14.98 9.51 4.39
C THR A 88 14.91 10.28 3.08
N SER A 89 14.80 11.60 3.17
CA SER A 89 15.09 12.49 2.05
C SER A 89 16.56 12.29 1.71
N VAL A 90 16.85 11.33 0.83
CA VAL A 90 18.16 11.24 0.20
C VAL A 90 18.18 12.35 -0.84
N ILE A 91 18.66 13.53 -0.45
CA ILE A 91 19.00 14.57 -1.41
C ILE A 91 20.34 14.14 -2.00
N VAL A 92 20.32 13.50 -3.18
CA VAL A 92 21.54 13.27 -3.95
C VAL A 92 21.91 14.60 -4.61
N LEU A 93 22.73 15.39 -3.92
CA LEU A 93 23.51 16.43 -4.58
C LEU A 93 24.83 15.77 -5.01
N GLY A 94 25.12 15.84 -6.31
CA GLY A 94 26.30 15.22 -6.89
C GLY A 94 27.61 15.67 -6.21
N ASN A 95 28.56 14.74 -6.24
CA ASN A 95 29.98 14.83 -5.87
C ASN A 95 30.33 14.42 -4.42
N ASP A 96 30.71 13.15 -4.29
CA ASP A 96 31.72 12.52 -3.41
C ASP A 96 31.90 12.91 -1.93
N ASP A 97 30.95 13.57 -1.28
CA ASP A 97 30.89 13.63 0.19
C ASP A 97 29.54 13.09 0.70
N ARG A 98 29.56 11.88 1.25
CA ARG A 98 28.40 11.28 1.92
C ARG A 98 28.10 12.06 3.20
N PHE A 99 27.13 12.98 3.16
CA PHE A 99 26.59 13.61 4.36
C PHE A 99 25.37 12.84 4.88
N GLU A 100 25.58 11.99 5.89
CA GLU A 100 24.49 11.36 6.64
C GLU A 100 23.87 12.35 7.63
N LEU A 101 22.75 12.98 7.24
CA LEU A 101 21.88 13.66 8.21
C LEU A 101 21.18 12.61 9.07
N THR A 102 21.82 12.20 10.15
CA THR A 102 21.18 11.43 11.20
C THR A 102 20.11 12.31 11.84
N SER A 103 18.86 12.09 11.43
CA SER A 103 17.71 12.64 12.14
C SER A 103 17.60 11.91 13.48
N GLY A 104 18.35 12.39 14.48
CA GLY A 104 18.39 11.88 15.83
C GLY A 104 16.98 11.70 16.39
N SER A 105 16.50 10.46 16.41
CA SER A 105 15.41 10.06 17.29
C SER A 105 16.04 9.79 18.64
N SER A 106 16.23 10.83 19.46
CA SER A 106 16.54 10.64 20.88
C SER A 106 15.34 9.98 21.56
N LYS A 107 15.28 8.64 21.51
CA LYS A 107 14.56 7.88 22.52
C LYS A 107 15.51 7.82 23.69
N THR A 108 15.31 8.71 24.65
CA THR A 108 15.92 8.67 25.97
C THR A 108 15.95 7.22 26.45
N GLN A 109 17.13 6.61 26.45
CA GLN A 109 17.37 5.35 27.13
C GLN A 109 17.15 5.62 28.61
N LEU A 110 15.90 5.45 29.06
CA LEU A 110 15.54 5.62 30.45
C LEU A 110 16.21 4.48 31.21
N ASN A 111 17.35 4.80 31.85
CA ASN A 111 18.19 3.88 32.60
C ASN A 111 17.35 2.89 33.42
N ILE A 112 17.50 1.60 33.14
CA ILE A 112 16.84 0.50 33.88
C ILE A 112 17.08 0.63 35.39
N LEU A 113 18.24 1.18 35.80
CA LEU A 113 18.57 1.51 37.19
C LEU A 113 17.52 2.41 37.86
N ALA A 114 17.01 3.43 37.17
CA ALA A 114 16.01 4.35 37.72
C ALA A 114 14.64 3.70 37.89
N LYS A 115 14.30 2.69 37.07
CA LYS A 115 13.05 1.93 37.23
C LYS A 115 13.14 0.95 38.40
N VAL A 116 14.28 0.27 38.58
CA VAL A 116 14.47 -0.68 39.68
C VAL A 116 14.49 0.02 41.04
N THR A 117 15.10 1.21 41.15
CA THR A 117 15.10 1.98 42.40
C THR A 117 13.70 2.48 42.79
N VAL A 118 12.92 2.98 41.83
CA VAL A 118 11.55 3.45 42.10
C VAL A 118 10.63 2.29 42.52
N PHE A 119 10.67 1.15 41.82
CA PHE A 119 9.91 -0.03 42.23
C PHE A 119 10.38 -0.57 43.59
N GLY A 120 11.68 -0.64 43.84
CA GLY A 120 12.23 -1.08 45.13
C GLY A 120 11.79 -0.20 46.30
N LEU A 121 11.77 1.13 46.13
CA LEU A 121 11.29 2.06 47.15
C LEU A 121 9.79 1.94 47.40
N ILE A 122 8.97 1.74 46.35
CA ILE A 122 7.52 1.51 46.50
C ILE A 122 7.25 0.22 47.28
N PHE A 123 8.02 -0.85 47.01
CA PHE A 123 7.90 -2.11 47.76
C PHE A 123 8.34 -1.95 49.22
N LEU A 124 9.44 -1.24 49.49
CA LEU A 124 9.90 -0.96 50.87
C LEU A 124 8.91 -0.12 51.68
N VAL A 125 8.36 0.93 51.07
CA VAL A 125 7.37 1.79 51.75
C VAL A 125 6.08 1.03 52.03
N ASN A 126 5.62 0.17 51.12
CA ASN A 126 4.46 -0.69 51.40
C ASN A 126 4.79 -1.74 52.47
N TYR A 127 5.95 -2.40 52.41
CA TYR A 127 6.34 -3.38 53.43
C TYR A 127 6.38 -2.78 54.84
N LEU A 128 6.94 -1.58 55.01
CA LEU A 128 6.98 -0.89 56.30
C LEU A 128 5.62 -0.38 56.78
N LYS A 129 4.65 -0.18 55.87
CA LYS A 129 3.30 0.28 56.23
C LYS A 129 2.35 -0.85 56.63
N TYR A 130 2.69 -2.09 56.29
CA TYR A 130 1.89 -3.29 56.55
C TYR A 130 2.60 -4.33 57.44
N ALA A 131 3.67 -3.92 58.13
CA ALA A 131 4.35 -4.68 59.18
C ALA A 131 3.98 -4.13 60.56
#